data_AF-A0A022RIU1-F1
#
_entry.id   AF-A0A022RIU1-F1
#
_cell.length_a   1.000
_cell.length_b   1.000
_cell.length_c   1.000
_cell.angle_alpha   90.00
_cell.angle_beta   90.00
_cell.angle_gamma   90.00
#
_symmetry.space_group_name_H-M   'P 1'
#
loop_
_entity.id
_entity.type
_entity.pdbx_description
1 polymer ?
#
loop_
_entity_poly.entity_id
_entity_poly.type
_entity_poly.pdbx_seq_one_letter_code
_entity_poly.pdbx_strand_id
1 'polypeptide(L)' 'MAISKSLAYCGAECSRRCSLSSRPNLCHRACGTCCARCNCVPPGTAGNDEVCPCWANQTTHGGRKKCP' A
#
# COMPACT_ATOMS: atom_id res chain seq x y z
N MET A 1 -20.58 -6.34 -5.70
CA MET A 1 -19.81 -5.49 -6.65
C MET A 1 -18.33 -5.80 -6.47
N ALA A 2 -17.82 -6.84 -7.15
CA ALA A 2 -16.39 -7.13 -7.17
C ALA A 2 -15.76 -6.27 -8.27
N ILE A 3 -15.29 -5.08 -7.90
CA ILE A 3 -14.55 -4.23 -8.83
C ILE A 3 -13.24 -4.95 -9.12
N SER A 4 -13.06 -5.33 -10.38
CA SER A 4 -11.80 -5.74 -10.99
C SER A 4 -10.63 -4.94 -10.42
N LYS A 5 -9.83 -5.58 -9.56
CA LYS A 5 -8.62 -5.01 -8.93
C LYS A 5 -7.47 -4.95 -9.93
N SER A 6 -7.71 -4.36 -11.09
CA SER A 6 -6.77 -4.22 -12.20
C SER A 6 -5.97 -2.92 -12.06
N LEU A 7 -4.64 -3.02 -12.16
CA LEU A 7 -3.56 -2.01 -12.30
C LEU A 7 -3.84 -0.54 -11.86
N ALA A 8 -4.90 0.08 -12.38
CA ALA A 8 -5.39 1.39 -11.97
C ALA A 8 -5.76 1.48 -10.49
N TYR A 9 -6.24 0.40 -9.86
CA TYR A 9 -6.58 0.36 -8.43
C TYR A 9 -5.38 0.67 -7.54
N CYS A 10 -4.24 -0.01 -7.80
CA CYS A 10 -3.01 0.24 -7.06
C CYS A 10 -2.48 1.66 -7.31
N GLY A 11 -2.54 2.14 -8.55
CA GLY A 11 -2.09 3.49 -8.90
C GLY A 11 -2.83 4.58 -8.14
N ALA A 12 -4.17 4.58 -8.21
CA ALA A 12 -5.00 5.57 -7.54
C ALA A 12 -4.85 5.52 -6.01
N GLU A 13 -4.86 4.31 -5.45
CA GLU A 13 -4.87 4.16 -3.99
C GLU A 13 -3.49 4.42 -3.38
N CYS A 14 -2.41 4.07 -4.08
CA CYS A 14 -1.06 4.48 -3.70
C CYS A 14 -0.87 6.00 -3.75
N SER A 15 -1.43 6.68 -4.76
CA SER A 15 -1.44 8.15 -4.82
C SER A 15 -2.15 8.76 -3.63
N ARG A 16 -3.27 8.19 -3.22
CA ARG A 16 -3.99 8.66 -2.03
C ARG A 16 -3.18 8.42 -0.76
N ARG A 17 -2.63 7.21 -0.58
CA ARG A 17 -1.82 6.83 0.59
C ARG A 17 -0.59 7.70 0.76
N CYS A 18 0.11 7.98 -0.34
CA CYS A 18 1.38 8.68 -0.33
C CYS A 18 1.26 10.21 -0.41
N SER A 19 0.03 10.74 -0.46
CA SER A 19 -0.24 12.18 -0.64
C SER A 19 0.35 13.08 0.46
N LEU A 20 0.42 12.59 1.71
CA LEU A 20 1.03 13.30 2.85
C LEU A 20 2.43 12.79 3.21
N SER A 21 3.00 11.90 2.40
CA SER A 21 4.35 11.40 2.65
C SER A 21 5.37 12.48 2.32
N SER A 22 6.34 12.69 3.21
CA SER A 22 7.51 13.55 2.93
C SER A 22 8.41 13.00 1.82
N ARG A 23 8.25 11.73 1.46
CA ARG A 23 9.02 11.03 0.42
C ARG A 23 8.09 10.30 -0.56
N PRO A 24 7.30 11.03 -1.36
CA PRO A 24 6.22 10.44 -2.17
C PRO A 24 6.73 9.36 -3.13
N ASN A 25 7.83 9.59 -3.86
CA ASN A 25 8.39 8.61 -4.79
C ASN A 25 8.78 7.27 -4.12
N LEU A 26 9.35 7.35 -2.90
CA LEU A 26 9.70 6.15 -2.13
C LEU A 26 8.44 5.42 -1.65
N CYS A 27 7.47 6.18 -1.14
CA CYS A 27 6.18 5.64 -0.70
C CYS A 27 5.46 4.94 -1.86
N HIS A 28 5.39 5.54 -3.04
CA HIS A 28 4.76 4.95 -4.23
C HIS A 28 5.41 3.64 -4.64
N ARG A 29 6.75 3.56 -4.62
CA ARG A 29 7.48 2.32 -4.96
C ARG A 29 7.19 1.19 -3.97
N ALA A 30 7.16 1.50 -2.67
CA ALA A 30 6.83 0.53 -1.63
C ALA A 30 5.35 0.10 -1.73
N CYS A 31 4.44 1.06 -1.86
CA CYS A 31 3.02 0.84 -2.01
C CYS A 31 2.70 -0.04 -3.23
N GLY A 32 3.26 0.26 -4.40
CA GLY A 32 3.06 -0.53 -5.61
C GLY A 32 3.51 -1.98 -5.45
N THR A 33 4.64 -2.21 -4.77
CA THR A 33 5.13 -3.57 -4.48
C THR A 33 4.18 -4.33 -3.56
N CYS A 34 3.67 -3.65 -2.52
CA CYS A 34 2.74 -4.25 -1.57
C CYS A 34 1.36 -4.48 -2.18
N CYS A 35 0.87 -3.54 -2.99
CA CYS A 35 -0.40 -3.66 -3.69
C CYS A 35 -0.36 -4.78 -4.74
N ALA A 36 0.72 -4.92 -5.50
CA ALA A 36 0.86 -6.02 -6.47
C ALA A 36 0.87 -7.41 -5.80
N ARG A 37 1.39 -7.51 -4.57
CA ARG A 37 1.40 -8.77 -3.81
C ARG A 37 0.07 -9.06 -3.12
N CYS A 38 -0.53 -8.05 -2.50
CA CYS A 38 -1.68 -8.21 -1.61
C CYS A 38 -3.01 -7.86 -2.27
N ASN A 39 -2.99 -7.22 -3.45
CA ASN A 39 -4.15 -6.65 -4.13
C ASN A 39 -5.05 -5.84 -3.19
N CYS A 40 -4.45 -5.11 -2.26
CA CYS A 40 -5.13 -4.39 -1.19
C CYS A 40 -4.25 -3.21 -0.77
N VAL A 41 -4.84 -2.02 -0.63
CA VAL A 41 -4.19 -0.85 -0.05
C VAL A 41 -5.12 -0.32 1.04
N PRO A 42 -4.62 -0.13 2.28
CA PRO A 42 -5.42 0.38 3.37
C PRO A 42 -5.94 1.79 3.12
N PRO A 43 -7.15 2.12 3.60
CA PRO A 43 -7.65 3.45 3.42
C PRO A 43 -6.88 4.49 4.25
N GLY A 44 -6.93 5.75 3.83
CA GLY A 44 -6.29 6.88 4.50
C GLY A 44 -4.84 7.07 4.04
N THR A 45 -4.11 7.92 4.74
CA THR A 45 -2.68 8.22 4.49
C THR A 45 -1.75 7.54 5.51
N ALA A 46 -2.28 7.12 6.66
CA ALA A 46 -1.57 6.40 7.72
C ALA A 46 -2.54 5.45 8.47
N GLY A 47 -2.00 4.41 9.12
CA GLY A 47 -2.77 3.45 9.94
C GLY A 47 -3.63 2.48 9.13
N ASN A 48 -4.72 1.96 9.70
CA ASN A 48 -5.72 1.10 9.03
C ASN A 48 -5.17 -0.18 8.38
N ASP A 49 -3.96 -0.59 8.74
CA ASP A 49 -3.29 -1.74 8.14
C ASP A 49 -4.04 -3.05 8.40
N GLU A 50 -4.80 -3.10 9.49
CA GLU A 50 -5.69 -4.20 9.87
C GLU A 50 -6.77 -4.52 8.84
N VAL A 51 -7.15 -3.54 8.00
CA VAL A 51 -8.09 -3.75 6.88
C VAL A 51 -7.48 -4.66 5.82
N CYS A 52 -6.16 -4.65 5.68
CA CYS A 52 -5.42 -5.47 4.72
C CYS A 52 -4.35 -6.31 5.46
N PRO A 53 -4.69 -7.49 6.02
CA PRO A 53 -3.73 -8.29 6.78
C PRO A 53 -2.45 -8.64 6.02
N CYS A 54 -2.54 -8.89 4.71
CA CYS A 54 -1.37 -9.12 3.86
C CYS A 54 -0.42 -7.91 3.82
N TRP A 55 -0.97 -6.69 3.76
CA TRP A 55 -0.22 -5.43 3.76
C TRP A 55 0.47 -5.21 5.11
N ALA A 56 -0.26 -5.41 6.21
CA ALA A 56 0.27 -5.30 7.57
C ALA A 56 1.44 -6.25 7.83
N ASN A 57 1.35 -7.49 7.30
CA ASN A 57 2.35 -8.54 7.52
C ASN A 57 3.58 -8.44 6.61
N GLN A 58 3.61 -7.52 5.63
CA GLN A 58 4.81 -7.36 4.80
C GLN A 58 5.93 -6.70 5.61
N THR A 59 7.00 -7.45 5.82
CA THR A 59 8.23 -6.97 6.44
C THR A 59 9.39 -6.97 5.44
N THR A 60 10.37 -6.13 5.72
CA THR A 60 11.69 -6.17 5.08
C THR A 60 12.54 -7.28 5.73
N HIS A 61 13.66 -7.65 5.11
CA HIS A 61 14.58 -8.62 5.70
C HIS A 61 15.07 -8.23 7.11
N GLY A 62 15.06 -6.93 7.44
CA GLY A 62 15.42 -6.43 8.78
C GLY A 62 14.25 -6.37 9.78
N GLY A 63 13.13 -7.04 9.51
CA GLY A 63 11.97 -7.10 10.42
C GLY A 63 11.14 -5.80 10.51
N ARG A 64 11.51 -4.76 9.76
CA ARG A 64 10.74 -3.51 9.71
C ARG A 64 9.57 -3.62 8.75
N LYS A 65 8.45 -2.96 9.06
CA LYS A 65 7.29 -2.84 8.17
C LYS A 65 7.75 -2.33 6.80
N LYS A 66 7.39 -3.06 5.75
CA LYS A 66 7.79 -2.75 4.37
C LYS A 66 6.83 -1.76 3.69
N CYS A 67 5.54 -1.93 3.93
CA CYS A 67 4.51 -1.13 3.27
C CYS A 67 4.27 0.19 4.03
N PRO A 68 3.99 1.28 3.30
CA PRO A 68 3.72 2.59 3.91
C PRO A 68 2.44 2.61 4.76
#